data_AF-A0A7W7PW95-F1
#
_entry.id   AF-A0A7W7PW95-F1
#
_cell.length_a   1.000
_cell.length_b   1.000
_cell.length_c   1.000
_cell.angle_alpha   90.00
_cell.angle_beta   90.00
_cell.angle_gamma   90.00
#
_symmetry.space_group_name_H-M   'P 1'
#
loop_
_entity.id
_entity.type
_entity.pdbx_description
1 polymer ?
#
loop_
_entity_poly.entity_id
_entity_poly.type
_entity_poly.pdbx_seq_one_letter_code
_entity_poly.pdbx_strand_id
1 'polypeptide(L)'
;MAGAKFTPAQGLEEQLARMLAPAVRRIAVQVEVEAKRLAPPTKRWVTVGDNRVRPTHVAAQGQVVPGNLRFKINSMDWDMKHRGLGEHTYMLQPKDESSRAVANIKNCRCTTHKDPKGIARHITTGQPVIAGKKVTVTVSVEADQVVEAEVGTVYPGNLRAEGTFFMSRAAAIVAARR
;
A
#
# COMPACT_ATOMS: atom_id res chain seq x y z
N MET A 1 35.25 -29.52 -33.06
CA MET A 1 34.39 -30.44 -32.29
C MET A 1 32.95 -29.98 -32.43
N ALA A 2 32.11 -30.72 -33.15
CA ALA A 2 30.68 -30.43 -33.21
C ALA A 2 30.04 -30.98 -31.94
N GLY A 3 29.59 -30.09 -31.05
CA GLY A 3 28.93 -30.48 -29.79
C GLY A 3 27.61 -31.21 -30.07
N ALA A 4 27.30 -32.24 -29.28
CA ALA A 4 26.03 -32.93 -29.34
C ALA A 4 24.88 -31.96 -29.08
N LYS A 5 23.90 -31.92 -30.00
CA LYS A 5 22.70 -31.09 -29.87
C LYS A 5 21.66 -31.89 -29.10
N PHE A 6 21.33 -31.47 -27.88
CA PHE A 6 20.27 -32.09 -27.09
C PHE A 6 18.91 -31.77 -27.72
N THR A 7 18.16 -32.80 -28.10
CA THR A 7 16.78 -32.68 -28.53
C THR A 7 15.90 -33.22 -27.39
N PRO A 8 15.18 -32.36 -26.65
CA PRO A 8 14.32 -32.82 -25.57
C PRO A 8 13.23 -33.74 -26.11
N ALA A 9 12.88 -34.76 -25.34
CA ALA A 9 11.69 -35.56 -25.61
C ALA A 9 10.45 -34.64 -25.62
N GLN A 10 9.49 -34.94 -26.51
CA GLN A 10 8.26 -34.15 -26.60
C GLN A 10 7.56 -34.13 -25.23
N GLY A 11 7.19 -32.93 -24.76
CA GLY A 11 6.54 -32.74 -23.46
C GLY A 11 7.47 -32.73 -22.24
N LEU A 12 8.78 -32.97 -22.41
CA LEU A 12 9.75 -32.91 -21.30
C LEU A 12 9.75 -31.54 -20.60
N GLU A 13 9.67 -30.45 -21.36
CA GLU A 13 9.65 -29.09 -20.81
C GLU A 13 8.42 -28.84 -19.93
N GLU A 14 7.25 -29.37 -20.32
CA GLU A 14 6.02 -29.23 -19.55
C GLU A 14 6.05 -30.09 -18.28
N GLN A 15 6.58 -31.30 -18.37
CA GLN A 15 6.80 -32.17 -17.20
C GLN A 15 7.76 -31.50 -16.21
N LEU A 16 8.85 -30.90 -16.71
CA LEU A 16 9.78 -30.15 -15.89
C LEU A 16 9.12 -28.92 -15.26
N ALA A 17 8.30 -28.17 -16.01
CA ALA A 17 7.54 -27.04 -15.48
C ALA A 17 6.60 -27.48 -14.33
N ARG A 18 5.91 -28.62 -14.48
CA ARG A 18 5.08 -29.21 -13.40
C ARG A 18 5.90 -29.58 -12.17
N MET A 19 7.09 -30.15 -12.36
CA MET A 19 8.01 -30.47 -11.26
C MET A 19 8.52 -29.22 -10.53
N LEU A 20 8.77 -28.13 -11.27
CA LEU A 20 9.28 -26.88 -10.71
C LEU A 20 8.19 -26.02 -10.05
N ALA A 21 6.92 -26.20 -10.42
CA ALA A 21 5.81 -25.38 -9.94
C ALA A 21 5.74 -25.23 -8.40
N PRO A 22 5.91 -26.29 -7.58
CA PRO A 22 5.95 -26.14 -6.13
C PRO A 22 7.12 -25.30 -5.63
N ALA A 23 8.28 -25.37 -6.27
CA ALA A 23 9.45 -24.56 -5.89
C ALA A 23 9.24 -23.08 -6.20
N VAL A 24 8.69 -22.76 -7.37
CA VAL A 24 8.33 -21.38 -7.73
C VAL A 24 7.28 -20.83 -6.77
N ARG A 25 6.30 -21.64 -6.36
CA ARG A 25 5.31 -21.24 -5.35
C ARG A 25 5.96 -20.91 -4.00
N ARG A 26 6.93 -21.71 -3.55
CA ARG A 26 7.65 -21.44 -2.29
C ARG A 26 8.37 -20.09 -2.34
N ILE A 27 8.99 -19.74 -3.46
CA ILE A 27 9.62 -18.42 -3.66
C ILE A 27 8.56 -17.31 -3.55
N ALA A 28 7.43 -17.47 -4.22
CA ALA A 28 6.35 -16.49 -4.15
C ALA A 28 5.78 -16.32 -2.73
N VAL A 29 5.63 -17.41 -1.97
CA VAL A 29 5.23 -17.35 -0.55
C VAL A 29 6.26 -16.60 0.30
N GLN A 30 7.56 -16.76 0.03
CA GLN A 30 8.59 -15.96 0.71
C GLN A 30 8.45 -14.47 0.38
N VAL A 31 8.14 -14.13 -0.88
CA VAL A 31 7.86 -12.75 -1.28
C VAL A 31 6.63 -12.21 -0.56
N GLU A 32 5.55 -12.99 -0.45
CA GLU A 32 4.37 -12.61 0.32
C GLU A 32 4.71 -12.32 1.79
N VAL A 33 5.50 -13.18 2.44
CA VAL A 33 5.91 -12.98 3.84
C VAL A 33 6.71 -11.68 4.01
N GLU A 34 7.67 -11.41 3.12
CA GLU A 34 8.43 -10.15 3.16
C GLU A 34 7.55 -8.93 2.84
N ALA A 35 6.66 -9.06 1.86
CA ALA A 35 5.73 -7.99 1.49
C ALA A 35 4.80 -7.65 2.66
N LYS A 36 4.28 -8.65 3.38
CA LYS A 36 3.47 -8.46 4.60
C LYS A 36 4.24 -7.78 5.72
N ARG A 37 5.53 -8.07 5.86
CA ARG A 37 6.40 -7.45 6.86
C ARG A 37 6.70 -5.98 6.53
N LEU A 38 6.81 -5.64 5.25
CA LEU A 38 7.14 -4.30 4.78
C LEU A 38 5.91 -3.42 4.53
N ALA A 39 4.74 -4.03 4.35
CA ALA A 39 3.50 -3.34 4.05
C ALA A 39 3.18 -2.30 5.13
N PRO A 40 2.74 -1.09 4.76
CA PRO A 40 2.39 -0.09 5.74
C PRO A 40 1.16 -0.54 6.56
N PRO A 41 1.07 -0.09 7.83
CA PRO A 41 -0.18 -0.19 8.56
C PRO A 41 -1.25 0.63 7.85
N THR A 42 -2.52 0.42 8.15
CA THR A 42 -3.57 1.39 7.85
C THR A 42 -3.84 2.23 9.08
N LYS A 43 -4.44 3.39 8.88
CA LYS A 43 -4.81 4.30 9.95
C LYS A 43 -6.21 4.82 9.73
N ARG A 44 -6.95 4.93 10.83
CA ARG A 44 -8.35 5.39 10.86
C ARG A 44 -8.46 6.69 11.62
N TRP A 45 -9.16 7.66 11.06
CA TRP A 45 -9.49 8.90 11.77
C TRP A 45 -10.61 8.65 12.78
N VAL A 46 -10.40 9.05 14.04
CA VAL A 46 -11.36 8.85 15.13
C VAL A 46 -11.65 10.19 15.81
N THR A 47 -12.91 10.60 15.76
CA THR A 47 -13.44 11.78 16.45
C THR A 47 -13.88 11.42 17.87
N VAL A 48 -14.07 12.44 18.71
CA VAL A 48 -14.54 12.28 20.10
C VAL A 48 -16.05 11.99 20.16
N GLY A 49 -16.76 12.07 19.03
CA GLY A 49 -18.20 11.76 18.96
C GLY A 49 -19.11 12.73 19.71
N ASP A 50 -18.59 13.86 20.20
CA ASP A 50 -19.37 14.88 20.90
C ASP A 50 -19.81 16.04 19.99
N ASN A 51 -20.76 16.84 20.48
CA ASN A 51 -21.30 18.01 19.74
C ASN A 51 -20.28 19.14 19.56
N ARG A 52 -19.05 19.00 20.07
CA ARG A 52 -17.96 19.97 19.92
C ARG A 52 -16.99 19.56 18.80
N VAL A 53 -17.21 18.42 18.13
CA VAL A 53 -16.47 18.05 16.93
C VAL A 53 -16.91 18.93 15.77
N ARG A 54 -15.93 19.51 15.06
CA ARG A 54 -16.22 20.34 13.88
C ARG A 54 -16.86 19.50 12.77
N PRO A 55 -17.81 20.05 11.99
CA PRO A 55 -18.43 19.31 10.89
C PRO A 55 -17.44 18.70 9.89
N THR A 56 -16.35 19.42 9.58
CA THR A 56 -15.28 18.93 8.70
C THR A 56 -14.63 17.65 9.22
N HIS A 57 -14.50 17.49 10.53
CA HIS A 57 -13.92 16.31 11.16
C HIS A 57 -14.93 15.17 11.31
N VAL A 58 -16.22 15.48 11.44
CA VAL A 58 -17.29 14.47 11.39
C VAL A 58 -17.27 13.77 10.04
N ALA A 59 -17.09 14.50 8.94
CA ALA A 59 -16.96 13.91 7.60
C ALA A 59 -15.72 13.01 7.45
N ALA A 60 -14.66 13.27 8.22
CA ALA A 60 -13.46 12.44 8.23
C ALA A 60 -13.59 11.20 9.14
N GLN A 61 -14.63 11.13 9.99
CA GLN A 61 -14.83 10.01 10.91
C GLN A 61 -14.82 8.68 10.17
N GLY A 62 -14.00 7.76 10.65
CA GLY A 62 -13.94 6.41 10.11
C GLY A 62 -13.20 6.28 8.79
N GLN A 63 -12.71 7.37 8.18
CA GLN A 63 -11.84 7.30 7.02
C GLN A 63 -10.63 6.42 7.35
N VAL A 64 -10.38 5.41 6.52
CA VAL A 64 -9.21 4.52 6.60
C VAL A 64 -8.30 4.80 5.42
N VAL A 65 -7.03 5.05 5.69
CA VAL A 65 -6.00 5.24 4.65
C VAL A 65 -4.74 4.46 5.01
N PRO A 66 -3.89 4.10 4.04
CA PRO A 66 -2.54 3.61 4.31
C PRO A 66 -1.71 4.58 5.17
N GLY A 67 -0.82 4.05 6.00
CA GLY A 67 -0.14 4.80 7.06
C GLY A 67 0.72 5.96 6.55
N ASN A 68 1.32 5.81 5.37
CA ASN A 68 2.12 6.84 4.69
C ASN A 68 1.26 7.88 3.96
N LEU A 69 -0.02 7.61 3.71
CA LEU A 69 -0.92 8.51 2.98
C LEU A 69 -1.62 9.50 3.91
N ARG A 70 -2.27 10.51 3.32
CA ARG A 70 -2.97 11.57 4.05
C ARG A 70 -4.48 11.35 4.02
N PHE A 71 -5.14 11.64 5.14
CA PHE A 71 -6.58 11.80 5.23
C PHE A 71 -7.03 12.99 4.39
N LYS A 72 -8.22 12.91 3.80
CA LYS A 72 -8.84 13.98 3.03
C LYS A 72 -9.96 14.61 3.86
N ILE A 73 -9.82 15.88 4.18
CA ILE A 73 -10.74 16.62 5.07
C ILE A 73 -11.21 17.86 4.33
N ASN A 74 -12.46 18.27 4.54
CA ASN A 74 -12.94 19.55 4.00
C ASN A 74 -12.16 20.71 4.66
N SER A 75 -11.70 21.64 3.83
CA SER A 75 -11.06 22.85 4.32
C SER A 75 -12.09 23.74 5.01
N MET A 76 -11.65 24.49 6.01
CA MET A 76 -12.48 25.53 6.61
C MET A 76 -12.45 26.78 5.72
N ASP A 77 -13.54 27.52 5.64
CA ASP A 77 -13.63 28.79 4.91
C ASP A 77 -12.50 29.76 5.25
N TRP A 78 -12.11 29.80 6.52
CA TRP A 78 -11.00 30.65 6.96
C TRP A 78 -9.68 30.25 6.30
N ASP A 79 -9.36 28.96 6.26
CA ASP A 79 -8.12 28.45 5.64
C ASP A 79 -8.17 28.68 4.12
N MET A 80 -9.33 28.52 3.47
CA MET A 80 -9.49 28.83 2.06
C MET A 80 -9.21 30.31 1.77
N LYS A 81 -9.85 31.22 2.52
CA LYS A 81 -9.77 32.68 2.31
C LYS A 81 -8.40 33.28 2.68
N HIS A 82 -7.70 32.73 3.67
CA HIS A 82 -6.50 33.38 4.24
C HIS A 82 -5.19 32.61 3.97
N ARG A 83 -5.27 31.34 3.56
CA ARG A 83 -4.09 30.49 3.38
C ARG A 83 -3.99 29.92 1.96
N GLY A 84 -5.00 30.17 1.12
CA GLY A 84 -5.06 29.67 -0.26
C GLY A 84 -5.25 28.16 -0.34
N LEU A 85 -5.87 27.54 0.68
CA LEU A 85 -6.23 26.14 0.61
C LEU A 85 -7.42 25.95 -0.33
N GLY A 86 -7.44 24.84 -1.07
CA GLY A 86 -8.59 24.43 -1.88
C GLY A 86 -9.73 23.89 -1.01
N GLU A 87 -10.75 23.31 -1.64
CA GLU A 87 -11.92 22.73 -0.96
C GLU A 87 -11.56 21.61 0.04
N HIS A 88 -10.42 20.96 -0.18
CA HIS A 88 -9.92 19.90 0.68
C HIS A 88 -8.50 20.17 1.18
N THR A 89 -8.26 19.71 2.40
CA THR A 89 -6.98 19.67 3.08
C THR A 89 -6.55 18.21 3.26
N TYR A 90 -5.24 17.96 3.20
CA TYR A 90 -4.66 16.63 3.36
C TYR A 90 -3.78 16.53 4.61
N MET A 91 -4.16 15.66 5.55
CA MET A 91 -3.50 15.53 6.86
C MET A 91 -2.95 14.13 7.10
N LEU A 92 -1.72 14.00 7.58
CA LEU A 92 -1.16 12.71 8.01
C LEU A 92 -1.86 12.16 9.25
N GLN A 93 -2.31 13.04 10.14
CA GLN A 93 -2.98 12.71 11.39
C GLN A 93 -3.71 13.95 11.93
N PRO A 94 -4.59 13.82 12.93
CA PRO A 94 -5.11 14.97 13.65
C PRO A 94 -3.98 15.86 14.15
N LYS A 95 -4.16 17.17 13.97
CA LYS A 95 -3.16 18.21 14.28
C LYS A 95 -1.90 18.17 13.42
N ASP A 96 -1.96 17.60 12.21
CA ASP A 96 -0.84 17.65 11.27
C ASP A 96 -0.60 19.08 10.74
N GLU A 97 0.36 19.79 11.34
CA GLU A 97 0.76 21.15 10.97
C GLU A 97 1.29 21.27 9.55
N SER A 98 1.82 20.18 8.96
CA SER A 98 2.31 20.19 7.58
C SER A 98 1.19 20.47 6.57
N SER A 99 -0.06 20.21 6.93
CA SER A 99 -1.23 20.48 6.08
C SER A 99 -1.57 21.95 5.89
N ARG A 100 -0.99 22.85 6.72
CA ARG A 100 -1.24 24.30 6.74
C ARG A 100 -2.68 24.74 7.11
N ALA A 101 -3.61 23.82 7.35
CA ALA A 101 -5.00 24.10 7.71
C ALA A 101 -5.16 24.39 9.20
N VAL A 102 -4.75 25.59 9.59
CA VAL A 102 -4.70 26.05 10.98
C VAL A 102 -6.08 25.99 11.61
N ALA A 103 -7.14 26.36 10.89
CA ALA A 103 -8.49 26.37 11.45
C ALA A 103 -9.03 24.95 11.73
N ASN A 104 -8.69 23.96 10.88
CA ASN A 104 -9.00 22.55 11.15
C ASN A 104 -8.18 21.99 12.33
N ILE A 105 -6.93 22.42 12.51
CA ILE A 105 -6.05 21.91 13.58
C ILE A 105 -6.40 22.52 14.95
N LYS A 106 -6.82 23.79 14.99
CA LYS A 106 -7.07 24.52 16.23
C LYS A 106 -8.16 23.85 17.08
N ASN A 107 -7.79 23.51 18.32
CA ASN A 107 -8.62 22.81 19.30
C ASN A 107 -9.11 21.43 18.81
N CYS A 108 -8.43 20.81 17.85
CA CYS A 108 -8.73 19.46 17.42
C CYS A 108 -8.52 18.48 18.59
N ARG A 109 -9.46 17.56 18.80
CA ARG A 109 -9.40 16.49 19.81
C ARG A 109 -9.48 15.09 19.19
N CYS A 110 -9.47 15.02 17.85
CA CYS A 110 -9.47 13.76 17.13
C CYS A 110 -8.17 13.00 17.37
N THR A 111 -8.23 11.69 17.20
CA THR A 111 -7.09 10.77 17.30
C THR A 111 -7.01 9.91 16.04
N THR A 112 -5.92 9.16 15.92
CA THR A 112 -5.74 8.17 14.87
C THR A 112 -5.59 6.80 15.50
N HIS A 113 -6.40 5.85 15.05
CA HIS A 113 -6.23 4.45 15.39
C HIS A 113 -5.45 3.75 14.29
N LYS A 114 -4.35 3.08 14.64
CA LYS A 114 -3.51 2.36 13.67
C LYS A 114 -3.84 0.86 13.70
N ASP A 115 -3.86 0.26 12.52
CA ASP A 115 -3.96 -1.18 12.34
C ASP A 115 -2.67 -1.70 11.69
N PRO A 116 -1.80 -2.38 12.46
CA PRO A 116 -0.52 -2.90 11.96
C PRO A 116 -0.66 -3.88 10.79
N LYS A 117 -1.80 -4.60 10.68
CA LYS A 117 -2.03 -5.58 9.62
C LYS A 117 -2.80 -5.00 8.43
N GLY A 118 -2.93 -3.67 8.39
CA GLY A 118 -3.69 -2.88 7.43
C GLY A 118 -3.66 -3.39 6.00
N ILE A 119 -2.59 -3.08 5.27
CA ILE A 119 -2.39 -3.56 3.89
C ILE A 119 -1.96 -5.03 3.87
N ALA A 120 -1.16 -5.45 4.85
CA ALA A 120 -0.57 -6.78 4.91
C ALA A 120 -1.59 -7.92 4.80
N ARG A 121 -2.79 -7.80 5.41
CA ARG A 121 -3.82 -8.85 5.36
C ARG A 121 -4.37 -9.12 3.95
N HIS A 122 -4.24 -8.15 3.04
CA HIS A 122 -4.76 -8.24 1.67
C HIS A 122 -3.74 -8.82 0.68
N ILE A 123 -2.50 -9.07 1.14
CA ILE A 123 -1.45 -9.64 0.30
C ILE A 123 -1.63 -11.16 0.25
N THR A 124 -1.68 -11.70 -0.97
CA THR A 124 -1.91 -13.13 -1.21
C THR A 124 -1.02 -13.66 -2.32
N THR A 125 -0.67 -14.95 -2.23
CA THR A 125 0.01 -15.70 -3.30
C THR A 125 -0.98 -16.60 -4.02
N GLY A 126 -1.05 -16.47 -5.35
CA GLY A 126 -1.86 -17.33 -6.21
C GLY A 126 -1.31 -18.75 -6.35
N GLN A 127 -2.07 -19.60 -7.05
CA GLN A 127 -1.58 -20.92 -7.45
C GLN A 127 -0.64 -20.80 -8.67
N PRO A 128 0.31 -21.74 -8.85
CA PRO A 128 1.13 -21.79 -10.04
C PRO A 128 0.27 -22.01 -11.29
N VAL A 129 0.50 -21.17 -12.30
CA VAL A 129 -0.05 -21.33 -13.64
C VAL A 129 1.06 -21.82 -14.55
N ILE A 130 0.84 -22.94 -15.20
CA ILE A 130 1.79 -23.55 -16.15
C ILE A 130 1.27 -23.29 -17.56
N ALA A 131 2.06 -22.61 -18.37
CA ALA A 131 1.78 -22.35 -19.78
C ALA A 131 2.95 -22.87 -20.62
N GLY A 132 2.83 -24.11 -21.10
CA GLY A 132 3.91 -24.83 -21.76
C GLY A 132 5.13 -24.98 -20.84
N LYS A 133 6.25 -24.37 -21.22
CA LYS A 133 7.50 -24.38 -20.44
C LYS A 133 7.60 -23.29 -19.37
N LYS A 134 6.59 -22.42 -19.24
CA LYS A 134 6.61 -21.28 -18.30
C LYS A 134 5.77 -21.60 -17.06
N VAL A 135 6.37 -21.44 -15.89
CA VAL A 135 5.67 -21.43 -14.60
C VAL A 135 5.55 -19.99 -14.13
N THR A 136 4.34 -19.55 -13.81
CA THR A 136 4.10 -18.22 -13.23
C THR A 136 3.37 -18.37 -11.91
N VAL A 137 3.80 -17.64 -10.89
CA VAL A 137 3.08 -17.49 -9.62
C VAL A 137 2.96 -16.00 -9.35
N THR A 138 1.75 -15.54 -9.03
CA THR A 138 1.47 -14.12 -8.79
C THR A 138 1.35 -13.88 -7.30
N VAL A 139 2.06 -12.85 -6.81
CA VAL A 139 1.79 -12.26 -5.49
C VAL A 139 1.06 -10.95 -5.75
N SER A 140 -0.13 -10.81 -5.16
CA SER A 140 -1.04 -9.69 -5.42
C SER A 140 -1.53 -9.07 -4.12
N VAL A 141 -1.92 -7.81 -4.19
CA VAL A 141 -2.55 -7.07 -3.11
C VAL A 141 -3.69 -6.25 -3.68
N GLU A 142 -4.85 -6.33 -3.03
CA GLU A 142 -6.04 -5.57 -3.40
C GLU A 142 -6.55 -4.84 -2.16
N ALA A 143 -6.38 -3.52 -2.15
CA ALA A 143 -6.81 -2.65 -1.06
C ALA A 143 -6.94 -1.20 -1.57
N ASP A 144 -7.71 -0.40 -0.86
CA ASP A 144 -7.88 1.02 -1.17
C ASP A 144 -6.53 1.76 -1.12
N GLN A 145 -6.27 2.55 -2.16
CA GLN A 145 -5.07 3.38 -2.30
C GLN A 145 -3.74 2.61 -2.23
N VAL A 146 -3.76 1.31 -2.57
CA VAL A 146 -2.57 0.46 -2.46
C VAL A 146 -1.46 0.87 -3.42
N VAL A 147 -1.81 1.41 -4.59
CA VAL A 147 -0.82 1.89 -5.56
C VAL A 147 -0.09 3.10 -5.01
N GLU A 148 -0.81 4.10 -4.51
CA GLU A 148 -0.24 5.28 -3.87
C GLU A 148 0.56 4.92 -2.62
N ALA A 149 0.16 3.87 -1.89
CA ALA A 149 0.94 3.37 -0.76
C ALA A 149 2.28 2.75 -1.19
N GLU A 150 2.31 2.01 -2.31
CA GLU A 150 3.51 1.39 -2.88
C GLU A 150 4.45 2.46 -3.45
N VAL A 151 3.96 3.33 -4.35
CA VAL A 151 4.83 4.21 -5.16
C VAL A 151 4.88 5.66 -4.67
N GLY A 152 3.99 6.05 -3.76
CA GLY A 152 3.86 7.41 -3.27
C GLY A 152 2.88 8.25 -4.06
N THR A 153 2.61 9.46 -3.59
CA THR A 153 1.74 10.42 -4.26
C THR A 153 2.05 11.86 -3.84
N VAL A 154 1.56 12.82 -4.62
CA VAL A 154 1.69 14.25 -4.33
C VAL A 154 0.30 14.86 -4.23
N TYR A 155 0.00 15.43 -3.08
CA TYR A 155 -1.25 16.13 -2.82
C TYR A 155 -1.11 17.63 -3.15
N PRO A 156 -2.23 18.34 -3.35
CA PRO A 156 -2.24 19.80 -3.48
C PRO A 156 -1.37 20.51 -2.43
N GLY A 157 -0.70 21.58 -2.86
CA GLY A 157 0.29 22.27 -2.02
C GLY A 157 1.66 21.58 -1.94
N ASN A 158 1.97 20.68 -2.89
CA ASN A 158 3.23 19.92 -2.95
C ASN A 158 3.49 19.08 -1.68
N LEU A 159 2.41 18.64 -1.03
CA LEU A 159 2.50 17.74 0.12
C LEU A 159 2.80 16.34 -0.40
N ARG A 160 4.01 15.85 -0.15
CA ARG A 160 4.46 14.53 -0.65
C ARG A 160 4.15 13.44 0.37
N ALA A 161 3.70 12.29 -0.12
CA ALA A 161 3.71 11.03 0.60
C ALA A 161 4.68 10.09 -0.10
N GLU A 162 5.71 9.66 0.63
CA GLU A 162 6.71 8.74 0.10
C GLU A 162 6.11 7.32 -0.06
N GLY A 163 6.46 6.68 -1.17
CA GLY A 163 6.13 5.29 -1.41
C GLY A 163 6.86 4.37 -0.43
N THR A 164 6.18 3.32 0.01
CA THR A 164 6.78 2.32 0.91
C THR A 164 7.52 1.23 0.16
N PHE A 165 7.21 1.05 -1.13
CA PHE A 165 7.82 0.08 -2.03
C PHE A 165 7.83 -1.34 -1.45
N PHE A 166 6.75 -1.75 -0.77
CA PHE A 166 6.70 -2.98 0.00
C PHE A 166 6.71 -4.22 -0.89
N MET A 167 6.05 -4.19 -2.06
CA MET A 167 6.04 -5.32 -3.00
C MET A 167 7.39 -5.45 -3.71
N SER A 168 7.87 -4.34 -4.28
CA SER A 168 9.12 -4.30 -5.03
C SER A 168 10.34 -4.63 -4.15
N ARG A 169 10.41 -4.09 -2.93
CA ARG A 169 11.48 -4.42 -1.98
C ARG A 169 11.39 -5.87 -1.48
N ALA A 170 10.20 -6.41 -1.27
CA ALA A 170 10.04 -7.80 -0.88
C ALA A 170 10.60 -8.76 -1.94
N ALA A 171 10.28 -8.51 -3.22
CA ALA A 171 10.83 -9.28 -4.32
C ALA A 171 12.37 -9.18 -4.38
N ALA A 172 12.93 -7.98 -4.20
CA ALA A 172 14.37 -7.77 -4.18
C ALA A 172 15.06 -8.50 -3.01
N ILE A 173 14.47 -8.49 -1.81
CA ILE A 173 15.00 -9.20 -0.64
C ILE A 173 15.06 -10.70 -0.90
N VAL A 174 13.98 -11.28 -1.42
CA VAL A 174 13.95 -12.73 -1.71
C VAL A 174 14.94 -13.08 -2.81
N ALA A 175 15.06 -12.27 -3.86
CA ALA A 175 16.03 -12.47 -4.93
C ALA A 175 17.50 -12.42 -4.45
N ALA A 176 17.79 -11.68 -3.38
CA ALA A 176 19.13 -11.57 -2.83
C ALA A 176 19.58 -12.76 -1.95
N ARG A 177 18.66 -13.64 -1.52
CA ARG A 177 18.92 -14.76 -0.58
C ARG A 177 19.54 -16.00 -1.26
N ARG A 178 20.54 -15.79 -2.12
CA ARG A 178 21.23 -16.87 -2.86
C ARG A 178 21.60 -18.07 -1.98
#